data_AF-A0AA44DFQ3-F1
#
_entry.id   AF-A0AA44DFQ3-F1
#
_cell.length_a   1.000
_cell.length_b   1.000
_cell.length_c   1.000
_cell.angle_alpha   90.00
_cell.angle_beta   90.00
_cell.angle_gamma   90.00
#
_symmetry.space_group_name_H-M   'P 1'
#
loop_
_entity.id
_entity.type
_entity.pdbx_description
1 polymer ?
#
loop_
_entity_poly.entity_id
_entity_poly.type
_entity_poly.pdbx_seq_one_letter_code
_entity_poly.pdbx_strand_id
1 'polypeptide(L)'
;MAVLVDLVVTLGMLVVVPVGLRLAAVPQAAAAVRLWPLFAVPGAVSLWLPRGAPAAALACCYAVGTLLPALAAPRRLAAVRSLAPAEVALCTALVSPAVAATALVAERRGHQLFGFDLEILDLTVPHFHFAGFAAALVAGLVHRAAPGRPLGTFAALSVPLGTLLVLLGYFVDDWAELAGAVVLTAGMWAVALLTWRDVRAGTGDRLTRALLAVSAGVLVATMLLALSWAVGEATGLPHPSLAWMTATHGLANALGFALCSLLAWRRLPARRAGTTAPDRKEVPA
;
A
#
# COMPACT_ATOMS: atom_id res chain seq x y z
N MET A 1 -3.18 -14.90 -17.16
CA MET A 1 -2.69 -13.72 -16.42
C MET A 1 -3.86 -12.85 -15.95
N ALA A 2 -4.71 -12.34 -16.85
CA ALA A 2 -5.85 -11.46 -16.54
C ALA A 2 -6.67 -11.90 -15.31
N VAL A 3 -7.20 -13.13 -15.29
CA VAL A 3 -8.01 -13.63 -14.14
C VAL A 3 -7.28 -13.53 -12.80
N LEU A 4 -5.97 -13.77 -12.77
CA LEU A 4 -5.19 -13.66 -11.54
C LEU A 4 -5.06 -12.19 -11.10
N VAL A 5 -4.80 -11.28 -12.04
CA VAL A 5 -4.76 -9.84 -11.77
C VAL A 5 -6.12 -9.37 -11.26
N ASP A 6 -7.21 -9.75 -11.92
CA ASP A 6 -8.58 -9.40 -11.52
C ASP A 6 -8.89 -9.85 -10.09
N LEU A 7 -8.48 -11.07 -9.71
CA LEU A 7 -8.64 -11.59 -8.34
C LEU A 7 -7.82 -10.78 -7.33
N VAL A 8 -6.58 -10.44 -7.65
CA VAL A 8 -5.68 -9.66 -6.79
C VAL A 8 -6.20 -8.22 -6.62
N VAL A 9 -6.69 -7.59 -7.69
CA VAL A 9 -7.33 -6.28 -7.65
C VAL A 9 -8.63 -6.33 -6.84
N THR A 10 -9.45 -7.36 -7.03
CA THR A 10 -10.67 -7.58 -6.25
C THR A 10 -10.37 -7.71 -4.76
N LEU A 11 -9.32 -8.45 -4.39
CA LEU A 11 -8.83 -8.54 -3.00
C LEU A 11 -8.40 -7.16 -2.48
N GLY A 12 -7.68 -6.40 -3.30
CA GLY A 12 -7.30 -5.01 -3.05
C GLY A 12 -8.50 -4.14 -2.67
N MET A 13 -9.50 -4.12 -3.56
CA MET A 13 -10.71 -3.31 -3.43
C MET A 13 -11.60 -3.74 -2.26
N LEU A 14 -11.89 -5.03 -2.13
CA LEU A 14 -12.93 -5.53 -1.21
C LEU A 14 -12.40 -5.83 0.19
N VAL A 15 -11.10 -6.08 0.35
CA VAL A 15 -10.51 -6.50 1.62
C VAL A 15 -9.41 -5.55 2.08
N VAL A 16 -8.36 -5.38 1.29
CA VAL A 16 -7.11 -4.71 1.71
C VAL A 16 -7.36 -3.25 2.03
N VAL A 17 -7.92 -2.49 1.08
CA VAL A 17 -8.20 -1.06 1.27
C VAL A 17 -9.18 -0.81 2.42
N PRO A 18 -10.37 -1.43 2.50
CA PRO A 18 -11.30 -1.13 3.59
C PRO A 18 -10.80 -1.60 4.96
N VAL A 19 -10.05 -2.69 5.03
CA VAL A 19 -9.39 -3.11 6.28
C VAL A 19 -8.31 -2.10 6.68
N GLY A 20 -7.45 -1.68 5.76
CA GLY A 20 -6.41 -0.70 6.03
C GLY A 20 -6.97 0.67 6.43
N LEU A 21 -8.06 1.14 5.80
CA LEU A 21 -8.70 2.40 6.18
C LEU A 21 -9.25 2.36 7.60
N ARG A 22 -9.81 1.21 8.03
CA ARG A 22 -10.22 1.00 9.43
C ARG A 22 -9.04 1.00 10.39
N LEU A 23 -7.92 0.38 10.01
CA LEU A 23 -6.69 0.37 10.81
C LEU A 23 -6.04 1.75 10.92
N ALA A 24 -6.07 2.53 9.85
CA ALA A 24 -5.57 3.89 9.84
C ALA A 24 -6.32 4.80 10.83
N ALA A 25 -7.59 4.46 11.13
CA ALA A 25 -8.44 5.13 12.10
C ALA A 25 -8.47 6.67 11.94
N VAL A 26 -8.46 7.14 10.68
CA VAL A 26 -8.45 8.57 10.34
C VAL A 26 -9.89 9.09 10.38
N PRO A 27 -10.26 10.02 11.28
CA PRO A 27 -11.63 10.53 11.36
C PRO A 27 -12.13 11.12 10.04
N GLN A 28 -11.25 11.81 9.30
CA GLN A 28 -11.54 12.42 8.00
C GLN A 28 -11.87 11.39 6.91
N ALA A 29 -11.52 10.11 7.11
CA ALA A 29 -11.82 9.01 6.19
C ALA A 29 -12.99 8.13 6.66
N ALA A 30 -13.69 8.48 7.74
CA ALA A 30 -14.78 7.67 8.28
C ALA A 30 -15.91 7.43 7.27
N ALA A 31 -16.26 8.45 6.49
CA ALA A 31 -17.23 8.33 5.39
C ALA A 31 -16.75 7.33 4.32
N ALA A 32 -15.46 7.36 3.98
CA ALA A 32 -14.87 6.41 3.04
C ALA A 32 -15.07 4.97 3.52
N VAL A 33 -14.75 4.68 4.79
CA VAL A 33 -14.92 3.34 5.38
C VAL A 33 -16.37 2.86 5.32
N ARG A 34 -17.33 3.72 5.69
CA ARG A 34 -18.75 3.36 5.74
C ARG A 34 -19.33 3.11 4.35
N LEU A 35 -19.00 3.98 3.39
CA LEU A 35 -19.56 3.94 2.04
C LEU A 35 -18.76 3.05 1.09
N TRP A 36 -17.58 2.56 1.51
CA TRP A 36 -16.66 1.81 0.65
C TRP A 36 -17.31 0.70 -0.18
N PRO A 37 -18.18 -0.16 0.40
CA PRO A 37 -18.79 -1.24 -0.38
C PRO A 37 -19.62 -0.74 -1.58
N LEU A 38 -20.24 0.44 -1.47
CA LEU A 38 -21.03 1.04 -2.56
C LEU A 38 -20.17 1.40 -3.78
N PHE A 39 -18.86 1.59 -3.60
CA PHE A 39 -17.93 1.94 -4.66
C PHE A 39 -17.05 0.76 -5.08
N ALA A 40 -16.60 -0.02 -4.10
CA ALA A 40 -15.69 -1.14 -4.33
C ALA A 40 -16.36 -2.35 -4.99
N VAL A 41 -17.63 -2.63 -4.69
CA VAL A 41 -18.36 -3.73 -5.34
C VAL A 41 -18.56 -3.45 -6.84
N PRO A 42 -19.08 -2.28 -7.27
CA PRO A 42 -19.09 -1.91 -8.70
C PRO A 42 -17.70 -2.00 -9.34
N GLY A 43 -16.67 -1.45 -8.69
CA GLY A 43 -15.30 -1.52 -9.18
C GLY A 43 -14.82 -2.95 -9.43
N ALA A 44 -15.06 -3.87 -8.49
CA ALA A 44 -14.70 -5.27 -8.65
C ALA A 44 -15.50 -5.93 -9.78
N VAL A 45 -16.80 -5.63 -9.91
CA VAL A 45 -17.64 -6.15 -11.01
C VAL A 45 -17.11 -5.69 -12.37
N SER A 46 -16.55 -4.47 -12.47
CA SER A 46 -16.01 -3.93 -13.73
C SER A 46 -14.91 -4.81 -14.36
N LEU A 47 -14.16 -5.53 -13.53
CA LEU A 47 -13.06 -6.40 -13.97
C LEU A 47 -13.55 -7.59 -14.79
N TRP A 48 -14.77 -8.06 -14.49
CA TRP A 48 -15.37 -9.25 -15.10
C TRP A 48 -16.25 -8.92 -16.31
N LEU A 49 -16.34 -7.64 -16.69
CA LEU A 49 -17.02 -7.20 -17.90
C LEU A 49 -16.02 -7.00 -19.04
N PRO A 50 -16.44 -7.21 -20.30
CA PRO A 50 -15.66 -6.76 -21.45
C PRO A 50 -15.35 -5.27 -21.35
N ARG A 51 -14.13 -4.87 -21.76
CA ARG A 51 -13.75 -3.46 -21.86
C ARG A 51 -14.77 -2.69 -22.69
N GLY A 52 -15.17 -1.52 -22.23
CA GLY A 52 -16.21 -0.71 -22.85
C GLY A 52 -16.89 0.24 -21.89
N ALA A 53 -17.94 0.92 -22.35
CA ALA A 53 -18.66 1.91 -21.56
C ALA A 53 -19.23 1.36 -20.22
N PRO A 54 -19.83 0.15 -20.16
CA PRO A 54 -20.35 -0.38 -18.90
C PRO A 54 -19.25 -0.66 -17.86
N ALA A 55 -18.16 -1.29 -18.28
CA ALA A 55 -17.02 -1.56 -17.40
C ALA A 55 -16.39 -0.25 -16.89
N ALA A 56 -16.17 0.72 -17.79
CA ALA A 56 -15.66 2.03 -17.42
C ALA A 56 -16.58 2.78 -16.45
N ALA A 57 -17.91 2.72 -16.63
CA ALA A 57 -18.86 3.36 -15.72
C ALA A 57 -18.79 2.79 -14.29
N LEU A 58 -18.69 1.47 -14.16
CA LEU A 58 -18.52 0.82 -12.85
C LEU A 58 -17.15 1.13 -12.23
N ALA A 59 -16.08 1.19 -13.03
CA ALA A 59 -14.77 1.66 -12.59
C ALA A 59 -14.81 3.14 -12.14
N CYS A 60 -15.59 4.00 -12.79
CA CYS A 60 -15.80 5.37 -12.36
C CYS A 60 -16.50 5.45 -11.00
N CYS A 61 -17.45 4.56 -10.69
CA CYS A 61 -18.03 4.47 -9.35
C CYS A 61 -16.93 4.21 -8.30
N TYR A 62 -16.00 3.29 -8.60
CA TYR A 62 -14.85 3.06 -7.73
C TYR A 62 -13.97 4.31 -7.60
N ALA A 63 -13.66 4.99 -8.70
CA ALA A 63 -12.88 6.23 -8.70
C ALA A 63 -13.49 7.31 -7.80
N VAL A 64 -14.81 7.53 -7.87
CA VAL A 64 -15.50 8.46 -6.97
C VAL A 64 -15.30 8.07 -5.50
N GLY A 65 -15.41 6.79 -5.17
CA GLY A 65 -15.15 6.28 -3.82
C GLY A 65 -13.74 6.56 -3.32
N THR A 66 -12.73 6.44 -4.20
CA THR A 66 -11.32 6.70 -3.85
C THR A 66 -10.99 8.17 -3.62
N LEU A 67 -11.83 9.10 -4.08
CA LEU A 67 -11.69 10.53 -3.76
C LEU A 67 -11.91 10.80 -2.26
N LEU A 68 -12.72 9.99 -1.57
CA LEU A 68 -12.99 10.17 -0.14
C LEU A 68 -11.73 10.02 0.72
N PRO A 69 -10.95 8.92 0.66
CA PRO A 69 -9.68 8.82 1.38
C PRO A 69 -8.63 9.80 0.82
N ALA A 70 -8.59 10.04 -0.49
CA ALA A 70 -7.62 10.99 -1.07
C ALA A 70 -7.82 12.41 -0.52
N LEU A 71 -9.07 12.88 -0.40
CA LEU A 71 -9.40 14.18 0.22
C LEU A 71 -9.22 14.18 1.74
N ALA A 72 -9.20 13.02 2.39
CA ALA A 72 -8.90 12.92 3.81
C ALA A 72 -7.43 13.22 4.12
N ALA A 73 -6.50 12.95 3.19
CA ALA A 73 -5.07 13.22 3.35
C ALA A 73 -4.75 14.72 3.57
N PRO A 74 -5.12 15.66 2.68
CA PRO A 74 -4.84 17.09 2.90
C PRO A 74 -5.60 17.65 4.11
N ARG A 75 -6.83 17.20 4.37
CA ARG A 75 -7.60 17.58 5.57
C ARG A 75 -6.89 17.14 6.86
N ARG A 76 -6.30 15.94 6.85
CA ARG A 76 -5.51 15.45 7.97
C ARG A 76 -4.25 16.27 8.16
N LEU A 77 -3.50 16.55 7.09
CA LEU A 77 -2.31 17.41 7.16
C LEU A 77 -2.63 18.80 7.69
N ALA A 78 -3.75 19.40 7.27
CA ALA A 78 -4.22 20.69 7.78
C ALA A 78 -4.60 20.63 9.29
N ALA A 79 -5.15 19.50 9.75
CA ALA A 79 -5.55 19.30 11.14
C ALA A 79 -4.36 19.00 12.06
N VAL A 80 -3.42 18.15 11.64
CA VAL A 80 -2.25 17.75 12.46
C VAL A 80 -1.06 18.70 12.31
N ARG A 81 -1.00 19.45 11.20
CA ARG A 81 0.07 20.40 10.82
C ARG A 81 1.48 19.80 10.96
N SER A 82 1.64 18.57 10.50
CA SER A 82 2.87 17.79 10.64
C SER A 82 3.15 16.97 9.39
N LEU A 83 4.41 16.96 8.98
CA LEU A 83 4.97 16.09 7.94
C LEU A 83 5.87 15.01 8.55
N ALA A 84 5.55 14.56 9.77
CA ALA A 84 6.26 13.44 10.37
C ALA A 84 6.24 12.22 9.42
N PRO A 85 7.28 11.37 9.41
CA PRO A 85 7.40 10.25 8.47
C PRO A 85 6.15 9.37 8.39
N ALA A 86 5.55 9.02 9.53
CA ALA A 86 4.33 8.21 9.55
C ALA A 86 3.07 8.95 9.05
N GLU A 87 3.06 10.28 9.02
CA GLU A 87 2.00 11.08 8.39
C GLU A 87 2.18 11.12 6.87
N VAL A 88 3.42 11.22 6.37
CA VAL A 88 3.73 11.10 4.94
C VAL A 88 3.32 9.72 4.41
N ALA A 89 3.71 8.65 5.12
CA ALA A 89 3.33 7.29 4.76
C ALA A 89 1.81 7.07 4.75
N LEU A 90 1.11 7.60 5.75
CA LEU A 90 -0.34 7.53 5.83
C LEU A 90 -1.02 8.33 4.72
N CYS A 91 -0.58 9.56 4.44
CA CYS A 91 -1.15 10.37 3.36
C CYS A 91 -0.93 9.71 1.99
N THR A 92 0.25 9.12 1.78
CA THR A 92 0.54 8.31 0.59
C THR A 92 -0.48 7.19 0.48
N ALA A 93 -0.68 6.40 1.54
CA ALA A 93 -1.64 5.33 1.55
C ALA A 93 -3.06 5.82 1.21
N LEU A 94 -3.50 6.93 1.80
CA LEU A 94 -4.83 7.50 1.55
C LEU A 94 -5.05 7.95 0.10
N VAL A 95 -4.01 8.41 -0.59
CA VAL A 95 -4.07 8.88 -1.98
C VAL A 95 -3.94 7.74 -2.99
N SER A 96 -3.15 6.70 -2.68
CA SER A 96 -2.83 5.62 -3.63
C SER A 96 -4.03 4.97 -4.33
N PRO A 97 -5.17 4.67 -3.65
CA PRO A 97 -6.34 4.10 -4.33
C PRO A 97 -6.87 4.98 -5.47
N ALA A 98 -6.70 6.30 -5.42
CA ALA A 98 -7.13 7.18 -6.50
C ALA A 98 -6.27 7.04 -7.76
N VAL A 99 -4.96 6.80 -7.60
CA VAL A 99 -4.08 6.46 -8.72
C VAL A 99 -4.48 5.12 -9.34
N ALA A 100 -4.72 4.11 -8.49
CA ALA A 100 -5.22 2.80 -8.93
C ALA A 100 -6.54 2.93 -9.72
N ALA A 101 -7.49 3.73 -9.23
CA ALA A 101 -8.78 3.92 -9.88
C ALA A 101 -8.66 4.69 -11.21
N THR A 102 -7.71 5.61 -11.32
CA THR A 102 -7.46 6.36 -12.57
C THR A 102 -6.97 5.41 -13.66
N ALA A 103 -6.02 4.54 -13.34
CA ALA A 103 -5.55 3.49 -14.25
C ALA A 103 -6.67 2.51 -14.62
N LEU A 104 -7.46 2.05 -13.63
CA LEU A 104 -8.59 1.16 -13.86
C LEU A 104 -9.63 1.74 -14.82
N VAL A 105 -10.01 3.01 -14.66
CA VAL A 105 -11.01 3.65 -15.54
C VAL A 105 -10.50 3.70 -16.99
N ALA A 106 -9.25 4.11 -17.19
CA ALA A 106 -8.65 4.14 -18.51
C ALA A 106 -8.57 2.74 -19.14
N GLU A 107 -8.11 1.77 -18.36
CA GLU A 107 -7.95 0.39 -18.81
C GLU A 107 -9.29 -0.27 -19.14
N ARG A 108 -10.31 -0.13 -18.28
CA ARG A 108 -11.68 -0.62 -18.54
C ARG A 108 -12.37 0.09 -19.70
N ARG A 109 -11.96 1.33 -20.00
CA ARG A 109 -12.40 2.05 -21.20
C ARG A 109 -11.69 1.60 -22.47
N GLY A 110 -10.55 0.90 -22.36
CA GLY A 110 -9.68 0.56 -23.49
C GLY A 110 -8.87 1.77 -24.00
N HIS A 111 -8.57 2.73 -23.12
CA HIS A 111 -7.82 3.94 -23.45
C HIS A 111 -6.40 3.88 -22.88
N GLN A 112 -5.39 4.07 -23.75
CA GLN A 112 -3.98 4.19 -23.34
C GLN A 112 -3.74 5.57 -22.69
N LEU A 113 -3.91 5.64 -21.38
CA LEU A 113 -3.69 6.85 -20.59
C LEU A 113 -2.20 7.20 -20.55
N PHE A 114 -1.85 8.43 -20.92
CA PHE A 114 -0.46 8.92 -21.02
C PHE A 114 0.45 8.09 -21.95
N GLY A 115 -0.13 7.34 -22.87
CA GLY A 115 0.62 6.46 -23.78
C GLY A 115 0.97 5.09 -23.18
N PHE A 116 0.56 4.78 -21.96
CA PHE A 116 0.76 3.45 -21.39
C PHE A 116 -0.17 2.42 -22.00
N ASP A 117 0.38 1.24 -22.28
CA ASP A 117 -0.38 0.09 -22.71
C ASP A 117 -1.37 -0.38 -21.65
N LEU A 118 -2.45 -1.01 -22.11
CA LEU A 118 -3.52 -1.50 -21.23
C LEU A 118 -3.01 -2.51 -20.21
N GLU A 119 -1.98 -3.29 -20.54
CA GLU A 119 -1.35 -4.24 -19.60
C GLU A 119 -0.63 -3.51 -18.44
N ILE A 120 0.09 -2.42 -18.73
CA ILE A 120 0.74 -1.60 -17.69
C ILE A 120 -0.32 -0.93 -16.82
N LEU A 121 -1.39 -0.40 -17.42
CA LEU A 121 -2.50 0.18 -16.66
C LEU A 121 -3.19 -0.85 -15.76
N ASP A 122 -3.39 -2.08 -16.23
CA ASP A 122 -3.97 -3.18 -15.46
C ASP A 122 -3.09 -3.54 -14.25
N LEU A 123 -1.76 -3.64 -14.47
CA LEU A 123 -0.78 -3.90 -13.42
C LEU A 123 -0.57 -2.72 -12.45
N THR A 124 -0.90 -1.50 -12.85
CA THR A 124 -0.85 -0.30 -12.00
C THR A 124 -1.88 -0.38 -10.87
N VAL A 125 -3.07 -0.93 -11.14
CA VAL A 125 -4.15 -1.03 -10.15
C VAL A 125 -3.73 -1.81 -8.90
N PRO A 126 -3.25 -3.07 -8.98
CA PRO A 126 -2.79 -3.79 -7.80
C PRO A 126 -1.54 -3.14 -7.20
N HIS A 127 -0.60 -2.60 -7.99
CA HIS A 127 0.57 -1.90 -7.44
C HIS A 127 0.18 -0.79 -6.47
N PHE A 128 -0.81 0.03 -6.82
CA PHE A 128 -1.26 1.10 -5.92
C PHE A 128 -2.18 0.63 -4.78
N HIS A 129 -2.85 -0.53 -4.89
CA HIS A 129 -3.52 -1.16 -3.74
C HIS A 129 -2.54 -1.77 -2.73
N PHE A 130 -1.43 -2.34 -3.20
CA PHE A 130 -0.50 -3.08 -2.35
C PHE A 130 0.75 -2.27 -2.00
N ALA A 131 1.54 -1.81 -2.96
CA ALA A 131 2.73 -0.99 -2.72
C ALA A 131 2.36 0.46 -2.34
N GLY A 132 1.40 1.07 -3.04
CA GLY A 132 0.94 2.41 -2.70
C GLY A 132 0.20 2.46 -1.37
N PHE A 133 -0.87 1.67 -1.23
CA PHE A 133 -1.72 1.71 -0.05
C PHE A 133 -1.20 0.85 1.10
N ALA A 134 -1.14 -0.48 0.94
CA ALA A 134 -0.88 -1.37 2.07
C ALA A 134 0.53 -1.21 2.64
N ALA A 135 1.54 -1.13 1.77
CA ALA A 135 2.93 -0.99 2.18
C ALA A 135 3.19 0.37 2.86
N ALA A 136 2.71 1.48 2.30
CA ALA A 136 2.86 2.79 2.95
C ALA A 136 2.15 2.84 4.31
N LEU A 137 0.92 2.29 4.41
CA LEU A 137 0.21 2.19 5.68
C LEU A 137 1.02 1.38 6.70
N VAL A 138 1.48 0.19 6.33
CA VAL A 138 2.26 -0.70 7.21
C VAL A 138 3.59 -0.06 7.61
N ALA A 139 4.28 0.63 6.70
CA ALA A 139 5.51 1.37 7.02
C ALA A 139 5.26 2.45 8.09
N GLY A 140 4.15 3.20 7.98
CA GLY A 140 3.73 4.16 9.00
C GLY A 140 3.38 3.51 10.34
N LEU A 141 2.72 2.34 10.35
CA LEU A 141 2.40 1.59 11.56
C LEU A 141 3.66 1.04 12.25
N VAL A 142 4.58 0.46 11.49
CA VAL A 142 5.87 -0.05 11.97
C VAL A 142 6.71 1.08 12.57
N HIS A 143 6.78 2.22 11.90
CA HIS A 143 7.45 3.41 12.44
C HIS A 143 6.90 3.82 13.81
N ARG A 144 5.57 3.85 13.98
CA ARG A 144 4.94 4.19 15.26
C ARG A 144 5.17 3.13 16.34
N ALA A 145 5.27 1.86 15.96
CA ALA A 145 5.49 0.77 16.91
C ALA A 145 6.94 0.62 17.39
N ALA A 146 7.90 1.14 16.62
CA ALA A 146 9.33 1.16 16.93
C ALA A 146 9.87 2.61 17.10
N PRO A 147 9.38 3.37 18.11
CA PRO A 147 9.75 4.76 18.29
C PRO A 147 11.26 4.92 18.55
N GLY A 148 11.83 6.03 18.07
CA GLY A 148 13.24 6.36 18.26
C GLY A 148 14.22 5.57 17.39
N ARG A 149 13.75 4.65 16.53
CA ARG A 149 14.60 3.91 15.59
C ARG A 149 14.74 4.68 14.27
N PRO A 150 15.95 5.12 13.85
CA PRO A 150 16.16 5.78 12.56
C PRO A 150 15.68 4.95 11.37
N LEU A 151 15.82 3.63 11.47
CA LEU A 151 15.35 2.69 10.45
C LEU A 151 13.82 2.76 10.22
N GLY A 152 13.05 3.09 11.26
CA GLY A 152 11.60 3.29 11.13
C GLY A 152 11.28 4.57 10.37
N THR A 153 12.03 5.66 10.60
CA THR A 153 11.91 6.90 9.81
C THR A 153 12.28 6.66 8.36
N PHE A 154 13.39 5.95 8.13
CA PHE A 154 13.81 5.56 6.79
C PHE A 154 12.69 4.80 6.07
N ALA A 155 12.16 3.71 6.66
CA ALA A 155 11.08 2.92 6.09
C ALA A 155 9.83 3.75 5.74
N ALA A 156 9.38 4.62 6.65
CA ALA A 156 8.18 5.44 6.44
C ALA A 156 8.34 6.52 5.36
N LEU A 157 9.57 6.88 4.98
CA LEU A 157 9.84 7.82 3.88
C LEU A 157 10.20 7.12 2.58
N SER A 158 11.03 6.08 2.63
CA SER A 158 11.54 5.38 1.45
C SER A 158 10.48 4.52 0.78
N VAL A 159 9.49 3.99 1.49
CA VAL A 159 8.39 3.25 0.86
C VAL A 159 7.54 4.19 -0.02
N PRO A 160 6.98 5.31 0.48
CA PRO A 160 6.32 6.30 -0.37
C PRO A 160 7.19 6.83 -1.51
N LEU A 161 8.43 7.21 -1.21
CA LEU A 161 9.35 7.76 -2.19
C LEU A 161 9.66 6.75 -3.29
N GLY A 162 9.98 5.50 -2.91
CA GLY A 162 10.26 4.43 -3.86
C GLY A 162 9.07 4.13 -4.76
N THR A 163 7.85 4.05 -4.22
CA THR A 163 6.64 3.89 -5.04
C THR A 163 6.43 5.05 -6.02
N LEU A 164 6.66 6.29 -5.58
CA LEU A 164 6.58 7.46 -6.45
C LEU A 164 7.66 7.42 -7.55
N LEU A 165 8.89 7.06 -7.20
CA LEU A 165 10.00 6.98 -8.14
C LEU A 165 9.78 5.89 -9.19
N VAL A 166 9.24 4.71 -8.81
CA VAL A 166 8.86 3.67 -9.78
C VAL A 166 7.80 4.20 -10.74
N LEU A 167 6.75 4.85 -10.24
CA LEU A 167 5.72 5.44 -11.10
C LEU A 167 6.31 6.47 -12.07
N LEU A 168 7.19 7.35 -11.59
CA LEU A 168 7.85 8.37 -12.42
C LEU A 168 8.84 7.74 -13.41
N GLY A 169 9.48 6.64 -13.04
CA GLY A 169 10.42 5.89 -13.88
C GLY A 169 9.79 5.46 -15.20
N TYR A 170 8.54 4.99 -15.17
CA TYR A 170 7.77 4.66 -16.38
C TYR A 170 7.63 5.81 -17.39
N PHE A 171 7.79 7.07 -16.98
CA PHE A 171 7.76 8.23 -17.87
C PHE A 171 9.16 8.67 -18.36
N VAL A 172 10.23 8.13 -17.79
CA VAL A 172 11.60 8.57 -18.03
C VAL A 172 12.39 7.48 -18.74
N ASP A 173 12.76 6.41 -18.03
CA ASP A 173 13.50 5.26 -18.53
C ASP A 173 13.56 4.14 -17.47
N ASP A 174 14.03 2.96 -17.90
CA ASP A 174 14.13 1.75 -17.07
C ASP A 174 15.16 1.89 -15.92
N TRP A 175 16.15 2.79 -16.06
CA TRP A 175 17.14 3.05 -15.00
C TRP A 175 16.52 3.85 -13.85
N ALA A 176 15.64 4.81 -14.16
CA ALA A 176 14.86 5.53 -13.18
C ALA A 176 13.88 4.59 -12.46
N GLU A 177 13.26 3.65 -13.18
CA GLU A 177 12.44 2.59 -12.57
C GLU A 177 13.27 1.72 -11.61
N LEU A 178 14.46 1.27 -12.04
CA LEU A 178 15.38 0.51 -11.19
C LEU A 178 15.78 1.29 -9.93
N ALA A 179 16.10 2.57 -10.04
CA ALA A 179 16.42 3.41 -8.88
C ALA A 179 15.25 3.48 -7.89
N GLY A 180 14.02 3.63 -8.40
CA GLY A 180 12.80 3.55 -7.59
C GLY A 180 12.63 2.19 -6.91
N ALA A 181 12.85 1.10 -7.65
CA ALA A 181 12.75 -0.26 -7.13
C ALA A 181 13.78 -0.54 -6.02
N VAL A 182 14.99 -0.01 -6.14
CA VAL A 182 16.03 -0.07 -5.09
C VAL A 182 15.61 0.66 -3.82
N VAL A 183 15.12 1.90 -3.95
CA VAL A 183 14.66 2.71 -2.81
C VAL A 183 13.47 2.02 -2.11
N LEU A 184 12.49 1.55 -2.89
CA LEU A 184 11.33 0.84 -2.37
C LEU A 184 11.76 -0.45 -1.66
N THR A 185 12.64 -1.25 -2.27
CA THR A 185 13.13 -2.50 -1.69
C THR A 185 13.83 -2.26 -0.36
N ALA A 186 14.73 -1.28 -0.29
CA ALA A 186 15.41 -0.94 0.95
C ALA A 186 14.41 -0.55 2.05
N GLY A 187 13.39 0.25 1.72
CA GLY A 187 12.30 0.60 2.64
C GLY A 187 11.50 -0.61 3.11
N MET A 188 11.14 -1.50 2.19
CA MET A 188 10.39 -2.71 2.52
C MET A 188 11.21 -3.73 3.33
N TRP A 189 12.51 -3.86 3.11
CA TRP A 189 13.37 -4.66 3.99
C TRP A 189 13.50 -4.04 5.39
N ALA A 190 13.54 -2.71 5.48
CA ALA A 190 13.49 -2.04 6.78
C ALA A 190 12.16 -2.32 7.52
N VAL A 191 11.02 -2.28 6.80
CA VAL A 191 9.70 -2.70 7.32
C VAL A 191 9.75 -4.17 7.79
N ALA A 192 10.29 -5.08 6.99
CA ALA A 192 10.39 -6.50 7.35
C ALA A 192 11.24 -6.70 8.61
N LEU A 193 12.40 -6.06 8.69
CA LEU A 193 13.33 -6.21 9.82
C LEU A 193 12.72 -5.69 11.12
N LEU A 194 12.11 -4.51 11.11
CA LEU A 194 11.45 -3.93 12.29
C LEU A 194 10.20 -4.72 12.68
N THR A 195 9.45 -5.22 11.69
CA THR A 195 8.32 -6.12 11.94
C THR A 195 8.79 -7.39 12.66
N TRP A 196 9.88 -7.98 12.20
CA TRP A 196 10.43 -9.20 12.79
C TRP A 196 11.01 -9.00 14.19
N ARG A 197 11.78 -7.94 14.39
CA ARG A 197 12.53 -7.70 15.64
C ARG A 197 11.71 -7.01 16.73
N ASP A 198 10.91 -6.02 16.36
CA ASP A 198 10.25 -5.15 17.34
C ASP A 198 8.75 -5.48 17.45
N VAL A 199 8.01 -5.49 16.34
CA VAL A 199 6.54 -5.68 16.37
C VAL A 199 6.17 -7.11 16.77
N ARG A 200 6.77 -8.10 16.11
CA ARG A 200 6.52 -9.53 16.35
C ARG A 200 6.97 -9.98 17.74
N ALA A 201 8.11 -9.48 18.22
CA ALA A 201 8.63 -9.83 19.54
C ALA A 201 7.75 -9.26 20.68
N GLY A 202 7.03 -8.16 20.42
CA GLY A 202 6.18 -7.49 21.39
C GLY A 202 4.80 -8.12 21.63
N THR A 203 4.44 -9.20 20.95
CA THR A 203 3.13 -9.86 21.11
C THR A 203 3.25 -11.29 21.62
N GLY A 204 2.35 -11.68 22.54
CA GLY A 204 2.22 -13.06 23.04
C GLY A 204 1.32 -13.96 22.18
N ASP A 205 0.51 -13.40 21.28
CA ASP A 205 -0.46 -14.17 20.48
C ASP A 205 0.23 -14.94 19.34
N ARG A 206 0.15 -16.28 19.38
CA ARG A 206 0.82 -17.16 18.41
C ARG A 206 0.39 -16.90 16.98
N LEU A 207 -0.92 -16.65 16.75
CA LEU A 207 -1.42 -16.37 15.41
C LEU A 207 -0.90 -15.03 14.89
N THR A 208 -0.97 -13.96 15.69
CA THR A 208 -0.39 -12.65 15.31
C THR A 208 1.11 -12.76 15.02
N ARG A 209 1.87 -13.50 15.84
CA ARG A 209 3.30 -13.75 15.61
C ARG A 209 3.57 -14.48 14.30
N ALA A 210 2.74 -15.46 13.94
CA ALA A 210 2.86 -16.20 12.69
C ALA A 210 2.54 -15.31 11.49
N LEU A 211 1.45 -14.53 11.56
CA LEU A 211 1.08 -13.58 10.51
C LEU A 211 2.18 -12.53 10.25
N LEU A 212 2.76 -11.96 11.30
CA LEU A 212 3.88 -11.02 11.18
C LEU A 212 5.15 -11.69 10.62
N ALA A 213 5.40 -12.95 11.00
CA ALA A 213 6.54 -13.71 10.50
C ALA A 213 6.41 -14.00 8.99
N VAL A 214 5.23 -14.48 8.56
CA VAL A 214 4.91 -14.72 7.16
C VAL A 214 5.03 -13.42 6.37
N SER A 215 4.43 -12.34 6.86
CA SER A 215 4.49 -11.03 6.20
C SER A 215 5.92 -10.51 6.02
N ALA A 216 6.75 -10.56 7.07
CA ALA A 216 8.13 -10.12 6.99
C ALA A 216 8.99 -11.02 6.07
N GLY A 217 8.83 -12.34 6.16
CA GLY A 217 9.60 -13.28 5.34
C GLY A 217 9.25 -13.21 3.85
N VAL A 218 7.96 -13.15 3.53
CA VAL A 218 7.48 -12.97 2.15
C VAL A 218 8.02 -11.67 1.57
N LEU A 219 7.97 -10.58 2.33
CA LEU A 219 8.41 -9.29 1.86
C LEU A 219 9.89 -9.28 1.44
N VAL A 220 10.76 -9.98 2.18
CA VAL A 220 12.18 -10.12 1.80
C VAL A 220 12.30 -10.81 0.44
N ALA A 221 11.65 -11.96 0.27
CA ALA A 221 11.71 -12.76 -0.95
C ALA A 221 11.13 -12.01 -2.16
N THR A 222 9.99 -11.35 -1.99
CA THR A 222 9.33 -10.66 -3.11
C THR A 222 10.07 -9.40 -3.54
N MET A 223 10.75 -8.70 -2.62
CA MET A 223 11.55 -7.54 -2.98
C MET A 223 12.86 -7.93 -3.68
N LEU A 224 13.50 -9.05 -3.30
CA LEU A 224 14.60 -9.61 -4.09
C LEU A 224 14.17 -9.90 -5.53
N LEU A 225 12.95 -10.40 -5.67
CA LEU A 225 12.41 -10.71 -6.98
C LEU A 225 12.12 -9.46 -7.82
N ALA A 226 11.59 -8.41 -7.20
CA ALA A 226 11.40 -7.12 -7.84
C ALA A 226 12.72 -6.52 -8.33
N LEU A 227 13.78 -6.58 -7.51
CA LEU A 227 15.11 -6.14 -7.91
C LEU A 227 15.67 -6.96 -9.07
N SER A 228 15.53 -8.29 -9.02
CA SER A 228 15.98 -9.15 -10.11
C SER A 228 15.28 -8.81 -11.43
N TRP A 229 13.98 -8.50 -11.37
CA TRP A 229 13.22 -8.08 -12.55
C TRP A 229 13.68 -6.71 -13.05
N ALA A 230 13.74 -5.70 -12.18
CA ALA A 230 14.11 -4.33 -12.55
C ALA A 230 15.56 -4.22 -13.06
N VAL A 231 16.49 -5.01 -12.52
CA VAL A 231 17.86 -5.09 -13.05
C VAL A 231 17.86 -5.68 -14.45
N GLY A 232 17.09 -6.74 -14.69
CA GLY A 232 17.00 -7.34 -16.01
C GLY A 232 16.39 -6.40 -17.04
N GLU A 233 15.31 -5.70 -16.69
CA GLU A 233 14.69 -4.70 -17.57
C GLU A 233 15.69 -3.60 -17.95
N ALA A 234 16.36 -3.00 -16.95
CA ALA A 234 17.31 -1.90 -17.19
C ALA A 234 18.60 -2.29 -17.92
N THR A 235 18.99 -3.58 -17.88
CA THR A 235 20.26 -4.05 -18.45
C THR A 235 20.10 -4.96 -19.67
N GLY A 236 18.87 -5.39 -19.98
CA GLY A 236 18.59 -6.42 -20.98
C GLY A 236 19.02 -7.84 -20.57
N LEU A 237 19.40 -8.07 -19.29
CA LEU A 237 19.70 -9.40 -18.78
C LEU A 237 18.44 -10.25 -18.67
N PRO A 238 18.51 -11.59 -18.83
CA PRO A 238 17.32 -12.44 -18.69
C PRO A 238 16.62 -12.24 -17.35
N HIS A 239 15.32 -11.94 -17.40
CA HIS A 239 14.47 -11.72 -16.24
C HIS A 239 13.13 -12.46 -16.36
N PRO A 240 12.41 -12.63 -15.23
CA PRO A 240 11.10 -13.26 -15.28
C PRO A 240 10.10 -12.47 -16.13
N SER A 241 9.16 -13.17 -16.76
CA SER A 241 8.06 -12.52 -17.49
C SER A 241 7.07 -11.85 -16.53
N LEU A 242 6.30 -10.88 -17.03
CA LEU A 242 5.24 -10.21 -16.26
C LEU A 242 4.21 -11.19 -15.70
N ALA A 243 3.84 -12.22 -16.47
CA ALA A 243 2.94 -13.28 -16.01
C ALA A 243 3.51 -14.04 -14.81
N TRP A 244 4.82 -14.34 -14.82
CA TRP A 244 5.48 -15.00 -13.72
C TRP A 244 5.59 -14.06 -12.50
N MET A 245 5.96 -12.79 -12.72
CA MET A 245 6.00 -11.77 -11.66
C MET A 245 4.63 -11.60 -10.98
N THR A 246 3.56 -11.59 -11.75
CA THR A 246 2.19 -11.52 -11.21
C THR A 246 1.88 -12.74 -10.34
N ALA A 247 2.25 -13.94 -10.80
CA ALA A 247 2.00 -15.20 -10.11
C ALA A 247 2.81 -15.38 -8.82
N THR A 248 4.02 -14.83 -8.76
CA THR A 248 4.93 -14.97 -7.62
C THR A 248 4.97 -13.70 -6.79
N HIS A 249 5.59 -12.63 -7.30
CA HIS A 249 5.73 -11.35 -6.61
C HIS A 249 4.35 -10.75 -6.26
N GLY A 250 3.45 -10.64 -7.23
CA GLY A 250 2.14 -10.01 -7.03
C GLY A 250 1.28 -10.78 -6.01
N LEU A 251 1.05 -12.06 -6.25
CA LEU A 251 0.23 -12.90 -5.37
C LEU A 251 0.81 -13.04 -3.96
N ALA A 252 2.13 -13.24 -3.84
CA ALA A 252 2.78 -13.34 -2.53
C ALA A 252 2.71 -12.01 -1.77
N ASN A 253 2.88 -10.86 -2.43
CA ASN A 253 2.69 -9.57 -1.77
C ASN A 253 1.23 -9.36 -1.33
N ALA A 254 0.26 -9.79 -2.14
CA ALA A 254 -1.14 -9.62 -1.82
C ALA A 254 -1.59 -10.45 -0.61
N LEU A 255 -1.28 -11.75 -0.60
CA LEU A 255 -1.71 -12.68 0.44
C LEU A 255 -0.73 -12.76 1.61
N GLY A 256 0.56 -12.93 1.29
CA GLY A 256 1.61 -13.17 2.28
C GLY A 256 2.06 -11.89 2.98
N PHE A 257 2.29 -10.79 2.25
CA PHE A 257 2.65 -9.53 2.87
C PHE A 257 1.42 -8.77 3.37
N ALA A 258 0.57 -8.25 2.48
CA ALA A 258 -0.45 -7.27 2.80
C ALA A 258 -1.55 -7.84 3.68
N LEU A 259 -2.20 -8.93 3.28
CA LEU A 259 -3.28 -9.53 4.05
C LEU A 259 -2.80 -9.99 5.44
N CYS A 260 -1.68 -10.71 5.52
CA CYS A 260 -1.15 -11.14 6.82
C CYS A 260 -0.76 -9.94 7.72
N SER A 261 -0.11 -8.91 7.18
CA SER A 261 0.20 -7.70 7.96
C SER A 261 -1.07 -7.04 8.48
N LEU A 262 -2.06 -6.77 7.62
CA LEU A 262 -3.29 -6.10 8.04
C LEU A 262 -4.07 -6.91 9.09
N LEU A 263 -4.15 -8.23 8.92
CA LEU A 263 -4.78 -9.11 9.91
C LEU A 263 -4.03 -9.13 11.24
N ALA A 264 -2.70 -9.12 11.21
CA ALA A 264 -1.88 -9.02 12.43
C ALA A 264 -2.10 -7.69 13.14
N TRP A 265 -2.05 -6.57 12.41
CA TRP A 265 -2.25 -5.23 12.97
C TRP A 265 -3.63 -5.03 13.59
N ARG A 266 -4.68 -5.68 13.06
CA ARG A 266 -6.03 -5.68 13.67
C ARG A 266 -6.09 -6.39 15.02
N ARG A 267 -5.18 -7.34 15.26
CA ARG A 267 -5.13 -8.15 16.48
C ARG A 267 -4.22 -7.55 17.54
N LEU A 268 -3.30 -6.66 17.15
CA LEU A 268 -2.45 -5.95 18.09
C LEU A 268 -3.30 -4.96 18.91
N PRO A 269 -3.07 -4.86 20.24
CA PRO A 269 -3.74 -3.87 21.06
C PRO A 269 -3.45 -2.47 20.51
N ALA A 270 -4.49 -1.64 20.39
CA ALA A 270 -4.29 -0.21 20.19
C ALA A 270 -3.51 0.30 21.41
N ARG A 271 -2.22 0.59 21.24
CA ARG A 271 -1.44 1.26 22.29
C ARG A 271 -2.14 2.59 22.55
N ARG A 272 -2.80 2.72 23.71
CA ARG A 272 -3.37 3.98 24.18
C ARG A 272 -2.26 5.02 24.09
N ALA A 273 -2.41 5.99 23.20
CA ALA A 273 -1.53 7.15 23.15
C ALA A 273 -1.53 7.76 24.56
N GLY A 274 -0.34 7.88 25.16
CA GLY A 274 -0.19 8.29 26.54
C GLY A 274 -0.89 9.62 26.79
N THR A 275 -1.87 9.61 27.68
CA THR A 275 -2.21 10.79 28.47
C THR A 275 -0.99 11.12 29.30
N THR A 276 -0.17 12.06 28.84
CA THR A 276 0.65 12.87 29.74
C THR A 276 -0.31 13.64 30.64
N ALA A 277 -0.67 13.05 31.78
CA ALA A 277 -1.22 13.84 32.87
C ALA A 277 -0.16 14.88 33.24
N PRO A 278 -0.49 16.18 33.31
CA PRO A 278 0.47 17.16 33.78
C PRO A 278 0.82 16.81 35.22
N ASP A 279 2.12 16.69 35.45
CA ASP A 279 2.74 16.59 36.77
C ASP A 279 2.18 17.72 37.64
N ARG A 280 1.29 17.37 38.58
CA ARG A 280 0.86 18.30 39.62
C ARG A 280 2.10 18.55 40.46
N LYS A 281 2.78 19.66 40.19
CA LYS A 281 3.71 20.25 41.15
C LYS A 281 2.94 20.49 42.43
N GLU A 282 3.18 19.65 43.43
CA GLU A 282 2.90 19.97 44.82
C GLU A 282 3.69 21.24 45.14
N VAL A 283 2.96 22.33 45.37
CA VAL A 283 3.50 23.53 46.01
C VAL A 283 3.62 23.20 47.49
N PRO A 284 4.82 23.20 48.09
CA PRO A 284 4.94 23.04 49.53
C PRO A 284 4.61 24.37 50.23
N ALA A 285 3.72 24.27 51.22
CA ALA A 285 3.35 25.20 52.30
C ALA A 285 2.98 26.65 51.93
#